data_AF-A0A833RGR3-F1
#
_entry.id   AF-A0A833RGR3-F1
#
_cell.length_a   1.000
_cell.length_b   1.000
_cell.length_c   1.000
_cell.angle_alpha   90.00
_cell.angle_beta   90.00
_cell.angle_gamma   90.00
#
_symmetry.space_group_name_H-M   'P 1'
#
loop_
_entity.id
_entity.type
_entity.pdbx_description
1 polymer ?
#
loop_
_entity_poly.entity_id
_entity_poly.type
_entity_poly.pdbx_seq_one_letter_code
_entity_poly.pdbx_strand_id
1 'polypeptide(L)'
;MKTLLLYPSTTVSSSFFYSFKSSLALTLPYFHLLAGDLTYLPVFDDVAIVCSDDSGVTVIEAESDLDICRLAGDPTHDVESFFQLMPNTSHEEMPMPILTVQYTKFSGGGVAVGISTHHTAMDAWGLWQFIDIWAKMSRDGIVPSGVAPIHGRAVIVYLCKEETKKERLIAFSPNQPKARSNRLQVYRADFGWGIPGLEALVSLSSDGEVVMSAGKEKDSVQITVGLKEDMEAFIHAFEGGLNSLKQ
;
A
#
# COMPACT_ATOMS: atom_id res chain seq x y z
N MET A 1 5.44 -0.69 -2.20
CA MET A 1 4.14 -1.25 -1.79
C MET A 1 3.05 -0.59 -2.63
N LYS A 2 2.10 -1.37 -3.13
CA LYS A 2 0.99 -0.86 -3.93
C LYS A 2 -0.34 -1.33 -3.32
N THR A 3 -1.28 -0.41 -3.17
CA THR A 3 -2.60 -0.65 -2.56
C THR A 3 -3.67 -0.10 -3.47
N LEU A 4 -4.72 -0.88 -3.72
CA LEU A 4 -5.87 -0.49 -4.52
C LEU A 4 -7.13 -0.58 -3.67
N LEU A 5 -7.90 0.52 -3.65
CA LEU A 5 -9.20 0.61 -3.00
C LEU A 5 -10.28 0.82 -4.06
N LEU A 6 -11.28 -0.05 -4.14
CA LEU A 6 -12.41 0.06 -5.08
C LEU A 6 -13.69 0.42 -4.34
N TYR A 7 -14.40 1.44 -4.84
CA TYR A 7 -15.67 1.94 -4.33
C TYR A 7 -16.75 1.77 -5.42
N PRO A 8 -17.32 0.56 -5.60
CA PRO A 8 -18.25 0.27 -6.70
C PRO A 8 -19.62 0.92 -6.53
N SER A 9 -20.07 1.14 -5.30
CA SER A 9 -21.43 1.62 -4.99
C SER A 9 -21.54 3.15 -4.88
N THR A 10 -20.56 3.89 -5.39
CA THR A 10 -20.45 5.33 -5.16
C THR A 10 -20.98 6.14 -6.34
N THR A 11 -21.98 6.99 -6.10
CA THR A 11 -22.40 8.03 -7.05
C THR A 11 -21.37 9.15 -7.06
N VAL A 12 -20.61 9.26 -8.15
CA VAL A 12 -19.49 10.21 -8.24
C VAL A 12 -20.01 11.65 -8.33
N SER A 13 -19.60 12.49 -7.37
CA SER A 13 -19.80 13.94 -7.43
C SER A 13 -18.59 14.63 -8.06
N SER A 14 -18.82 15.75 -8.74
CA SER A 14 -17.75 16.60 -9.29
C SER A 14 -16.80 17.16 -8.23
N SER A 15 -17.23 17.21 -6.96
CA SER A 15 -16.41 17.68 -5.83
C SER A 15 -15.48 16.62 -5.24
N PHE A 16 -15.66 15.33 -5.56
CA PHE A 16 -14.94 14.26 -4.87
C PHE A 16 -13.43 14.32 -5.07
N PHE A 17 -12.97 14.54 -6.30
CA PHE A 17 -11.54 14.68 -6.57
C PHE A 17 -10.93 15.87 -5.82
N TYR A 18 -11.64 17.01 -5.77
CA TYR A 18 -11.17 18.19 -5.05
C TYR A 18 -11.09 17.96 -3.55
N SER A 19 -12.11 17.36 -2.93
CA SER A 19 -12.11 17.01 -1.50
C SER A 19 -11.03 15.99 -1.15
N PHE A 20 -10.83 14.99 -2.03
CA PHE A 20 -9.77 13.99 -1.90
C PHE A 20 -8.37 14.60 -1.94
N LYS A 21 -8.10 15.47 -2.92
CA LYS A 21 -6.81 16.16 -3.05
C LYS A 21 -6.58 17.14 -1.89
N SER A 22 -7.60 17.89 -1.50
CA SER A 22 -7.53 18.85 -0.39
C SER A 22 -7.28 18.14 0.94
N SER A 23 -7.95 17.02 1.21
CA SER A 23 -7.76 16.25 2.44
C SER A 23 -6.40 15.57 2.50
N LEU A 24 -5.84 15.15 1.35
CA LEU A 24 -4.47 14.65 1.27
C LEU A 24 -3.47 15.74 1.67
N ALA A 25 -3.62 16.94 1.11
CA ALA A 25 -2.78 18.08 1.45
C ALA A 25 -2.83 18.44 2.95
N LEU A 26 -4.01 18.33 3.58
CA LEU A 26 -4.17 18.52 5.03
C LEU A 26 -3.55 17.40 5.87
N THR A 27 -3.40 16.20 5.31
CA THR A 27 -2.85 15.03 6.02
C THR A 27 -1.33 14.99 5.96
N LEU A 28 -0.73 15.45 4.86
CA LEU A 28 0.72 15.39 4.64
C LEU A 28 1.59 16.05 5.72
N PRO A 29 1.19 17.15 6.39
CA PRO A 29 1.97 17.70 7.51
C PRO A 29 2.21 16.69 8.64
N TYR A 30 1.31 15.73 8.85
CA TYR A 30 1.48 14.65 9.84
C TYR A 30 2.38 13.53 9.36
N PHE A 31 2.60 13.43 8.04
CA PHE A 31 3.36 12.39 7.35
C PHE A 31 4.31 13.00 6.32
N HIS A 32 5.04 14.04 6.70
CA HIS A 32 5.80 14.89 5.79
C HIS A 32 6.78 14.13 4.89
N LEU A 33 7.37 13.03 5.38
CA LEU A 33 8.28 12.17 4.60
C LEU A 33 7.63 11.58 3.35
N LEU A 34 6.30 11.46 3.29
CA LEU A 34 5.59 10.95 2.11
C LEU A 34 5.55 11.94 0.96
N ALA A 35 5.76 13.23 1.23
CA ALA A 35 5.88 14.24 0.18
C ALA A 35 7.29 14.28 -0.42
N GLY A 36 8.28 13.61 0.19
CA GLY A 36 9.66 13.64 -0.28
C GLY A 36 9.97 12.62 -1.36
N ASP A 37 11.24 12.65 -1.78
CA ASP A 37 11.81 11.75 -2.77
C ASP A 37 12.97 10.94 -2.19
N LEU A 38 13.01 9.65 -2.51
CA LEU A 38 14.15 8.79 -2.24
C LEU A 38 15.29 9.14 -3.21
N THR A 39 16.38 9.68 -2.67
CA THR A 39 17.46 10.29 -3.43
C THR A 39 18.80 9.76 -2.96
N TYR A 40 19.66 9.37 -3.90
CA TYR A 40 21.06 9.07 -3.62
C TYR A 40 21.85 10.35 -3.41
N LEU A 41 22.61 10.41 -2.32
CA LEU A 41 23.42 11.55 -1.93
C LEU A 41 24.91 11.19 -2.06
N PRO A 42 25.58 11.56 -3.17
CA PRO A 42 26.97 11.16 -3.43
C PRO A 42 27.96 11.61 -2.36
N VAL A 43 27.66 12.72 -1.66
CA VAL A 43 28.50 13.26 -0.59
C VAL A 43 28.58 12.31 0.62
N PHE A 44 27.52 11.54 0.86
CA PHE A 44 27.43 10.62 1.99
C PHE A 44 27.53 9.14 1.57
N ASP A 45 27.59 8.87 0.25
CA ASP A 45 27.50 7.53 -0.32
C ASP A 45 26.30 6.75 0.25
N ASP A 46 25.16 7.43 0.38
CA ASP A 46 23.96 6.90 1.05
C ASP A 46 22.68 7.40 0.37
N VAL A 47 21.55 6.77 0.68
CA VAL A 47 20.23 7.10 0.17
C VAL A 47 19.39 7.70 1.30
N ALA A 48 18.79 8.87 1.05
CA ALA A 48 17.95 9.56 2.00
C ALA A 48 16.58 9.90 1.40
N ILE A 49 15.60 10.12 2.27
CA ILE A 49 14.35 10.79 1.89
C ILE A 49 14.61 12.28 1.99
N VAL A 50 14.54 12.97 0.84
CA VAL A 50 14.75 14.41 0.75
C VAL A 50 13.38 15.09 0.64
N CYS A 51 13.09 15.99 1.57
CA CYS A 51 11.91 16.85 1.55
C CYS A 51 12.38 18.30 1.38
N SER A 52 12.09 18.89 0.22
CA SER A 52 12.34 20.28 -0.14
C SER A 52 11.06 21.11 -0.03
N ASP A 53 11.17 22.44 -0.12
CA ASP A 53 10.00 23.33 -0.02
C ASP A 53 8.99 23.15 -1.18
N ASP A 54 9.45 22.58 -2.29
CA ASP A 54 8.66 22.21 -3.48
C ASP A 54 8.27 20.72 -3.52
N SER A 55 8.67 19.93 -2.52
CA SER A 55 8.29 18.53 -2.40
C SER A 55 6.79 18.37 -2.21
N GLY A 56 6.22 17.33 -2.83
CA GLY A 56 4.79 17.10 -2.83
C GLY A 56 4.43 15.71 -3.31
N VAL A 57 3.14 15.39 -3.23
CA VAL A 57 2.62 14.11 -3.72
C VAL A 57 2.02 14.30 -5.10
N THR A 58 2.48 13.48 -6.05
CA THR A 58 1.84 13.40 -7.37
C THR A 58 0.48 12.72 -7.22
N VAL A 59 -0.59 13.42 -7.62
CA VAL A 59 -1.97 12.91 -7.64
C VAL A 59 -2.48 12.92 -9.08
N ILE A 60 -2.76 11.74 -9.62
CA ILE A 60 -3.26 11.54 -10.98
C ILE A 60 -4.80 11.46 -10.93
N GLU A 61 -5.48 12.25 -11.75
CA GLU A 61 -6.91 12.07 -12.03
C GLU A 61 -7.05 11.28 -13.34
N ALA A 62 -7.80 10.19 -13.31
CA ALA A 62 -8.00 9.30 -14.44
C ALA A 62 -9.48 8.92 -14.59
N GLU A 63 -9.82 8.36 -15.75
CA GLU A 63 -11.13 7.81 -16.06
C GLU A 63 -10.98 6.40 -16.66
N SER A 64 -11.93 5.52 -16.39
CA SER A 64 -11.93 4.14 -16.88
C SER A 64 -13.34 3.70 -17.25
N ASP A 65 -13.44 2.85 -18.27
CA ASP A 65 -14.67 2.19 -18.72
C ASP A 65 -14.77 0.73 -18.25
N LEU A 66 -13.83 0.27 -17.42
CA LEU A 66 -13.83 -1.05 -16.81
C LEU A 66 -15.07 -1.26 -15.92
N ASP A 67 -15.47 -2.52 -15.73
CA ASP A 67 -16.58 -2.86 -14.82
C ASP A 67 -16.06 -2.98 -13.38
N ILE A 68 -16.17 -1.90 -12.61
CA ILE A 68 -15.73 -1.86 -11.21
C ILE A 68 -16.46 -2.87 -10.32
N CYS A 69 -17.73 -3.18 -10.60
CA CYS A 69 -18.50 -4.14 -9.83
C CYS A 69 -17.96 -5.56 -10.03
N ARG A 70 -17.63 -5.91 -11.28
CA ARG A 70 -16.94 -7.16 -11.60
C ARG A 70 -15.57 -7.23 -10.92
N LEU A 71 -14.77 -6.16 -11.03
CA LEU A 71 -13.43 -6.11 -10.43
C LEU A 71 -13.47 -6.25 -8.90
N ALA A 72 -14.49 -5.70 -8.24
CA ALA A 72 -14.65 -5.82 -6.79
C ALA A 72 -15.20 -7.20 -6.34
N GLY A 73 -15.97 -7.87 -7.20
CA GLY A 73 -16.63 -9.15 -6.87
C GLY A 73 -15.76 -10.40 -7.10
N ASP A 74 -14.86 -10.36 -8.07
CA ASP A 74 -13.94 -11.46 -8.38
C ASP A 74 -12.51 -10.93 -8.63
N PRO A 75 -11.63 -10.93 -7.61
CA PRO A 75 -10.27 -10.42 -7.75
C PRO A 75 -9.33 -11.40 -8.48
N THR A 76 -9.79 -12.58 -8.90
CA THR A 76 -8.88 -13.68 -9.28
C THR A 76 -8.39 -13.68 -10.74
N HIS A 77 -8.81 -12.76 -11.61
CA HIS A 77 -8.55 -12.91 -13.05
C HIS A 77 -8.27 -11.64 -13.88
N ASP A 78 -7.90 -10.50 -13.29
CA ASP A 78 -7.62 -9.30 -14.12
C ASP A 78 -6.52 -8.37 -13.57
N VAL A 79 -5.31 -8.89 -13.51
CA VAL A 79 -4.12 -8.15 -13.06
C VAL A 79 -3.87 -6.92 -13.96
N GLU A 80 -4.08 -7.06 -15.27
CA GLU A 80 -3.89 -5.97 -16.24
C GLU A 80 -4.86 -4.81 -15.98
N SER A 81 -6.14 -5.09 -15.71
CA SER A 81 -7.08 -4.06 -15.27
C SER A 81 -6.64 -3.38 -13.98
N PHE A 82 -6.12 -4.11 -12.99
CA PHE A 82 -5.62 -3.48 -11.77
C PHE A 82 -4.40 -2.59 -12.02
N PHE A 83 -3.51 -2.93 -12.95
CA PHE A 83 -2.40 -2.07 -13.34
C PHE A 83 -2.86 -0.73 -13.90
N GLN A 84 -3.93 -0.71 -14.70
CA GLN A 84 -4.49 0.52 -15.26
C GLN A 84 -5.05 1.46 -14.17
N LEU A 85 -5.45 0.90 -13.02
CA LEU A 85 -5.99 1.64 -11.87
C LEU A 85 -4.92 2.10 -10.87
N MET A 86 -3.64 1.83 -11.15
CA MET A 86 -2.52 2.17 -10.28
C MET A 86 -1.60 3.21 -10.94
N PRO A 87 -0.93 4.08 -10.15
CA PRO A 87 0.09 4.97 -10.69
C PRO A 87 1.18 4.17 -11.42
N ASN A 88 1.46 4.57 -12.66
CA ASN A 88 2.60 4.05 -13.42
C ASN A 88 3.87 4.82 -13.05
N THR A 89 4.40 4.54 -11.85
CA THR A 89 5.70 5.06 -11.42
C THR A 89 6.79 4.03 -11.68
N SER A 90 7.78 4.41 -12.49
CA SER A 90 9.04 3.66 -12.59
C SER A 90 9.80 3.86 -11.27
N HIS A 91 10.16 2.75 -10.62
CA HIS A 91 11.02 2.76 -9.42
C HIS A 91 12.48 2.40 -9.79
N GLU A 92 12.85 2.56 -11.06
CA GLU A 92 14.14 2.11 -11.57
C GLU A 92 15.18 3.24 -11.60
N GLU A 93 14.74 4.50 -11.48
CA GLU A 93 15.62 5.68 -11.56
C GLU A 93 15.39 6.62 -10.37
N MET A 94 16.48 7.09 -9.75
CA MET A 94 16.43 8.11 -8.69
C MET A 94 16.50 9.53 -9.30
N PRO A 95 15.84 10.52 -8.68
CA PRO A 95 15.04 10.45 -7.45
C PRO A 95 13.68 9.77 -7.65
N MET A 96 13.22 9.01 -6.65
CA MET A 96 11.92 8.31 -6.71
C MET A 96 10.94 8.91 -5.71
N PRO A 97 9.69 9.22 -6.10
CA PRO A 97 8.69 9.73 -5.17
C PRO A 97 8.33 8.69 -4.11
N ILE A 98 8.26 9.13 -2.84
CA ILE A 98 7.88 8.23 -1.75
C ILE A 98 6.41 7.82 -1.84
N LEU A 99 5.52 8.72 -2.28
CA LEU A 99 4.09 8.47 -2.46
C LEU A 99 3.61 9.01 -3.80
N THR A 100 2.85 8.21 -4.52
CA THR A 100 2.06 8.64 -5.68
C THR A 100 0.68 8.03 -5.58
N VAL A 101 -0.34 8.81 -5.94
CA VAL A 101 -1.74 8.44 -5.83
C VAL A 101 -2.42 8.62 -7.18
N GLN A 102 -3.30 7.68 -7.53
CA GLN A 102 -4.19 7.78 -8.68
C GLN A 102 -5.64 7.66 -8.20
N TYR A 103 -6.46 8.62 -8.62
CA TYR A 103 -7.90 8.64 -8.44
C TYR A 103 -8.54 8.37 -9.80
N THR A 104 -9.26 7.26 -9.94
CA THR A 104 -9.88 6.85 -11.20
C THR A 104 -11.39 6.84 -11.07
N LYS A 105 -12.09 7.60 -11.92
CA LYS A 105 -13.56 7.59 -12.03
C LYS A 105 -14.00 6.57 -13.06
N PHE A 106 -15.10 5.89 -12.80
CA PHE A 106 -15.66 4.92 -13.73
C PHE A 106 -16.87 5.49 -14.45
N SER A 107 -17.01 5.21 -15.75
CA SER A 107 -18.14 5.66 -16.56
C SER A 107 -19.49 5.13 -16.04
N GLY A 108 -19.50 3.92 -15.48
CA GLY A 108 -20.65 3.29 -14.82
C GLY A 108 -20.94 3.77 -13.39
N GLY A 109 -20.18 4.76 -12.89
CA GLY A 109 -20.16 5.13 -11.48
C GLY A 109 -19.15 4.31 -10.68
N GLY A 110 -18.83 4.80 -9.48
CA GLY A 110 -17.77 4.26 -8.65
C GLY A 110 -16.41 4.92 -8.86
N VAL A 111 -15.50 4.62 -7.94
CA VAL A 111 -14.15 5.21 -7.85
C VAL A 111 -13.13 4.14 -7.51
N ALA A 112 -11.93 4.22 -8.09
CA ALA A 112 -10.76 3.51 -7.61
C ALA A 112 -9.70 4.49 -7.09
N VAL A 113 -9.03 4.11 -6.00
CA VAL A 113 -7.87 4.81 -5.46
C VAL A 113 -6.68 3.87 -5.47
N GLY A 114 -5.74 4.13 -6.38
CA GLY A 114 -4.46 3.42 -6.47
C GLY A 114 -3.38 4.19 -5.72
N ILE A 115 -2.69 3.53 -4.80
CA ILE A 115 -1.66 4.13 -3.94
C ILE A 115 -0.35 3.37 -4.17
N SER A 116 0.70 4.08 -4.61
CA SER A 116 2.05 3.54 -4.74
C SER A 116 2.97 4.21 -3.73
N THR A 117 3.55 3.44 -2.83
CA THR A 117 4.47 3.93 -1.80
C THR A 117 5.81 3.20 -1.82
N HIS A 118 6.91 3.92 -1.61
CA HIS A 118 8.21 3.28 -1.43
C HIS A 118 8.34 2.71 -0.02
N HIS A 119 8.66 1.41 0.11
CA HIS A 119 8.63 0.70 1.40
C HIS A 119 9.70 1.18 2.40
N THR A 120 10.70 1.94 1.94
CA THR A 120 11.73 2.54 2.81
C THR A 120 11.18 3.60 3.76
N ALA A 121 10.04 4.23 3.44
CA ALA A 121 9.44 5.26 4.27
C ALA A 121 8.60 4.71 5.43
N MET A 122 7.96 3.55 5.26
CA MET A 122 7.04 2.99 6.25
C MET A 122 6.82 1.49 6.06
N ASP A 123 6.43 0.82 7.14
CA ASP A 123 5.84 -0.51 7.09
C ASP A 123 4.34 -0.47 6.75
N ALA A 124 3.72 -1.64 6.60
CA ALA A 124 2.30 -1.73 6.30
C ALA A 124 1.41 -1.05 7.37
N TRP A 125 1.82 -1.06 8.64
CA TRP A 125 1.06 -0.44 9.73
C TRP A 125 1.10 1.09 9.64
N GLY A 126 2.25 1.67 9.30
CA GLY A 126 2.40 3.09 9.00
C GLY A 126 1.54 3.52 7.81
N LEU A 127 1.49 2.72 6.75
CA LEU A 127 0.64 2.99 5.58
C LEU A 127 -0.85 3.02 5.95
N TRP A 128 -1.33 2.03 6.70
CA TRP A 128 -2.73 2.00 7.10
C TRP A 128 -3.12 3.14 8.02
N GLN A 129 -2.25 3.53 8.96
CA GLN A 129 -2.50 4.72 9.78
C GLN A 129 -2.63 5.99 8.93
N PHE A 130 -1.77 6.15 7.93
CA PHE A 130 -1.86 7.27 6.99
C PHE A 130 -3.19 7.26 6.23
N ILE A 131 -3.58 6.12 5.64
CA ILE A 131 -4.83 5.99 4.88
C ILE A 131 -6.06 6.24 5.77
N ASP A 132 -6.10 5.69 6.98
CA ASP A 132 -7.19 5.87 7.93
C ASP A 132 -7.36 7.34 8.35
N ILE A 133 -6.26 8.02 8.66
CA ILE A 133 -6.27 9.45 8.99
C ILE A 133 -6.73 10.27 7.79
N TRP A 134 -6.19 9.99 6.60
CA TRP A 134 -6.55 10.71 5.39
C TRP A 134 -8.04 10.53 5.04
N ALA A 135 -8.57 9.32 5.14
CA ALA A 135 -9.98 9.04 4.92
C ALA A 135 -10.89 9.80 5.91
N LYS A 136 -10.53 9.82 7.20
CA LYS A 136 -11.24 10.60 8.24
C LYS A 136 -11.19 12.10 7.97
N MET A 137 -10.03 12.64 7.58
CA MET A 137 -9.88 14.04 7.18
C MET A 137 -10.75 14.39 5.98
N SER A 138 -10.82 13.49 4.98
CA SER A 138 -11.66 13.67 3.79
C SER A 138 -13.15 13.69 4.11
N ARG A 139 -13.60 12.77 4.96
CA ARG A 139 -15.01 12.61 5.31
C ARG A 139 -15.51 13.67 6.27
N ASP A 140 -14.77 13.91 7.36
CA ASP A 140 -15.26 14.66 8.51
C ASP A 140 -14.60 16.05 8.63
N GLY A 141 -13.53 16.33 7.87
CA GLY A 141 -12.69 17.53 8.06
C GLY A 141 -12.00 17.57 9.43
N ILE A 142 -11.98 16.44 10.16
CA ILE A 142 -11.49 16.36 11.53
C ILE A 142 -9.99 16.10 11.52
N VAL A 143 -9.25 17.06 12.06
CA VAL A 143 -7.84 16.92 12.41
C VAL A 143 -7.69 15.88 13.54
N PRO A 144 -6.84 14.86 13.41
CA PRO A 144 -6.63 13.87 14.46
C PRO A 144 -6.16 14.52 15.76
N SER A 145 -6.97 14.37 16.81
CA SER A 145 -6.52 14.50 18.19
C SER A 145 -5.89 13.17 18.59
N GLY A 146 -4.57 13.02 18.39
CA GLY A 146 -3.84 11.78 18.64
C GLY A 146 -2.33 12.00 18.71
N VAL A 147 -1.61 10.99 19.21
CA VAL A 147 -0.13 10.98 19.22
C VAL A 147 0.36 11.09 17.78
N ALA A 148 1.12 12.14 17.47
CA ALA A 148 1.68 12.34 16.14
C ALA A 148 2.51 11.12 15.72
N PRO A 149 2.52 10.75 14.42
CA PRO A 149 3.36 9.66 13.95
C PRO A 149 4.83 9.91 14.33
N ILE A 150 5.49 8.89 14.88
CA ILE A 150 6.90 8.99 15.27
C ILE A 150 7.75 8.81 14.02
N HIS A 151 8.26 9.91 13.48
CA HIS A 151 9.16 9.91 12.32
C HIS A 151 10.63 9.69 12.70
N GLY A 152 10.96 9.80 13.99
CA GLY A 152 12.32 9.68 14.49
C GLY A 152 12.85 8.25 14.49
N ARG A 153 13.85 7.96 13.66
CA ARG A 153 14.57 6.68 13.67
C ARG A 153 15.57 6.52 14.83
N ALA A 154 15.79 7.57 15.63
CA ALA A 154 16.69 7.53 16.78
C ALA A 154 16.29 6.49 17.86
N VAL A 155 15.04 6.06 17.86
CA VAL A 155 14.53 5.00 18.77
C VAL A 155 14.87 3.60 18.25
N ILE A 156 15.25 3.47 16.96
CA ILE A 156 15.68 2.21 16.36
C ILE A 156 17.18 2.04 16.64
N VAL A 157 17.50 1.40 17.76
CA VAL A 157 18.86 0.97 18.06
C VAL A 157 19.22 -0.18 17.14
N TYR A 158 19.93 0.11 16.05
CA TYR A 158 20.62 -0.93 15.29
C TYR A 158 21.79 -1.43 16.12
N LEU A 159 21.66 -2.63 16.70
CA LEU A 159 22.81 -3.38 17.21
C LEU A 159 23.61 -3.88 15.99
N CYS A 160 24.35 -2.97 15.35
CA CYS A 160 25.28 -3.33 14.29
C CYS A 160 26.43 -4.11 14.92
N LYS A 161 26.43 -5.43 14.75
CA LYS A 161 27.67 -6.21 14.77
C LYS A 161 28.18 -6.24 13.34
N GLU A 162 29.47 -6.00 13.20
CA GLU A 162 30.19 -5.73 11.95
C GLU A 162 29.84 -6.65 10.78
N GLU A 163 29.85 -6.02 9.60
CA GLU A 163 29.98 -6.56 8.25
C GLU A 163 29.75 -8.06 8.04
N THR A 164 28.61 -8.41 7.45
CA THR A 164 28.58 -9.49 6.46
C THR A 164 27.41 -9.31 5.49
N LYS A 165 27.70 -9.64 4.22
CA LYS A 165 26.88 -9.45 3.03
C LYS A 165 25.42 -9.89 3.18
N LYS A 166 24.53 -9.12 2.52
CA LYS A 166 23.18 -9.46 2.01
C LYS A 166 22.71 -10.88 2.33
N GLU A 167 21.99 -11.03 3.44
CA GLU A 167 20.94 -12.02 3.64
C GLU A 167 19.98 -11.45 4.69
N ARG A 168 18.75 -11.12 4.28
CA ARG A 168 17.70 -10.65 5.19
C ARG A 168 17.23 -11.83 6.05
N LEU A 169 17.94 -12.09 7.14
CA LEU A 169 17.46 -12.94 8.23
C LEU A 169 16.56 -12.09 9.14
N ILE A 170 15.24 -12.31 9.04
CA ILE A 170 14.28 -11.81 10.03
C ILE A 170 14.50 -12.62 11.32
N ALA A 171 15.23 -12.03 12.27
CA ALA A 171 15.40 -12.61 13.59
C ALA A 171 14.05 -12.57 14.35
N PHE A 172 13.44 -13.75 14.53
CA PHE A 172 12.30 -13.94 15.44
C PHE A 172 12.74 -13.71 16.89
N SER A 173 12.18 -12.70 17.55
CA SER A 173 12.29 -12.54 19.00
C SER A 173 11.18 -13.38 19.69
N PRO A 174 11.52 -14.36 20.56
CA PRO A 174 10.55 -15.36 21.04
C PRO A 174 9.45 -14.81 21.97
N ASN A 175 9.60 -13.58 22.46
CA ASN A 175 8.77 -13.01 23.54
C ASN A 175 8.01 -11.73 23.15
N GLN A 176 7.71 -11.50 21.86
CA GLN A 176 6.70 -10.51 21.52
C GLN A 176 5.28 -11.06 21.79
N PRO A 177 4.35 -10.22 22.30
CA PRO A 177 2.96 -10.63 22.45
C PRO A 177 2.39 -11.00 21.08
N LYS A 178 2.10 -12.28 20.88
CA LYS A 178 1.34 -12.79 19.72
C LYS A 178 -0.03 -12.13 19.70
N ALA A 179 -0.24 -11.13 18.85
CA ALA A 179 -1.52 -10.40 18.83
C ALA A 179 -1.93 -9.92 17.43
N ARG A 180 -2.50 -10.86 16.66
CA ARG A 180 -3.69 -10.71 15.79
C ARG A 180 -3.66 -9.67 14.66
N SER A 181 -3.62 -10.15 13.42
CA SER A 181 -3.94 -9.42 12.18
C SER A 181 -5.45 -9.16 12.01
N ASN A 182 -6.12 -8.77 13.09
CA ASN A 182 -7.50 -8.27 13.11
C ASN A 182 -7.59 -6.91 13.83
N ARG A 183 -6.44 -6.30 14.17
CA ARG A 183 -6.34 -4.99 14.84
C ARG A 183 -6.15 -3.80 13.91
N LEU A 184 -5.71 -4.03 12.68
CA LEU A 184 -5.45 -2.95 11.73
C LEU A 184 -6.73 -2.25 11.26
N GLN A 185 -7.93 -2.82 11.47
CA GLN A 185 -9.18 -2.35 10.85
C GLN A 185 -8.96 -1.94 9.39
N VAL A 186 -8.17 -2.74 8.66
CA VAL A 186 -7.73 -2.46 7.29
C VAL A 186 -8.90 -2.07 6.38
N TYR A 187 -10.07 -2.62 6.69
CA TYR A 187 -11.32 -2.67 5.94
C TYR A 187 -12.22 -1.42 5.93
N ARG A 188 -11.72 -0.22 6.28
CA ARG A 188 -12.60 0.95 6.52
C ARG A 188 -12.02 2.30 6.10
N ALA A 189 -11.30 2.35 4.98
CA ALA A 189 -10.90 3.63 4.39
C ALA A 189 -12.12 4.33 3.73
N ASP A 190 -12.99 4.97 4.53
CA ASP A 190 -14.14 5.72 4.03
C ASP A 190 -13.82 7.20 3.87
N PHE A 191 -13.61 7.65 2.63
CA PHE A 191 -13.32 9.05 2.27
C PHE A 191 -14.57 9.97 2.30
N GLY A 192 -15.71 9.46 2.75
CA GLY A 192 -17.04 10.06 2.60
C GLY A 192 -17.81 9.51 1.40
N TRP A 193 -17.33 8.40 0.83
CA TRP A 193 -17.90 7.74 -0.34
C TRP A 193 -18.51 6.38 -0.01
N GLY A 194 -18.44 5.98 1.27
CA GLY A 194 -18.75 4.64 1.74
C GLY A 194 -17.48 3.79 1.94
N ILE A 195 -17.69 2.57 2.38
CA ILE A 195 -16.62 1.60 2.61
C ILE A 195 -16.24 0.98 1.25
N PRO A 196 -14.94 0.76 0.96
CA PRO A 196 -14.53 0.11 -0.28
C PRO A 196 -15.10 -1.31 -0.37
N GLY A 197 -15.55 -1.69 -1.57
CA GLY A 197 -16.08 -3.02 -1.89
C GLY A 197 -14.99 -4.06 -2.15
N LEU A 198 -13.79 -3.61 -2.54
CA LEU A 198 -12.57 -4.41 -2.59
C LEU A 198 -11.40 -3.55 -2.11
N GLU A 199 -10.61 -4.14 -1.23
CA GLU A 199 -9.30 -3.65 -0.87
C GLU A 199 -8.30 -4.73 -1.27
N ALA A 200 -7.54 -4.46 -2.33
CA ALA A 200 -6.48 -5.34 -2.74
C ALA A 200 -5.15 -4.71 -2.32
N LEU A 201 -4.38 -5.43 -1.51
CA LEU A 201 -2.94 -5.27 -1.61
C LEU A 201 -2.59 -5.81 -2.99
N VAL A 202 -2.46 -4.92 -3.96
CA VAL A 202 -1.88 -5.27 -5.25
C VAL A 202 -0.40 -5.43 -4.97
N SER A 203 -0.05 -6.57 -4.37
CA SER A 203 1.33 -7.04 -4.36
C SER A 203 1.62 -7.33 -5.83
N LEU A 204 2.09 -6.27 -6.50
CA LEU A 204 3.03 -6.44 -7.58
C LEU A 204 4.28 -7.01 -6.94
N SER A 205 4.18 -8.30 -6.66
CA SER A 205 5.31 -9.08 -6.23
C SER A 205 6.21 -9.07 -7.46
N SER A 206 7.28 -8.30 -7.37
CA SER A 206 8.41 -8.49 -8.28
C SER A 206 8.79 -9.98 -8.25
N ASP A 207 9.27 -10.52 -9.37
CA ASP A 207 9.66 -11.93 -9.49
C ASP A 207 10.40 -12.40 -8.22
N GLY A 208 9.86 -13.40 -7.51
CA GLY A 208 10.42 -13.95 -6.28
C GLY A 208 9.93 -13.34 -4.97
N GLU A 209 9.01 -12.37 -4.97
CA GLU A 209 8.44 -11.82 -3.75
C GLU A 209 7.30 -12.69 -3.20
N VAL A 210 7.40 -13.07 -1.93
CA VAL A 210 6.36 -13.79 -1.17
C VAL A 210 5.83 -12.87 -0.09
N VAL A 211 4.53 -12.57 -0.13
CA VAL A 211 3.83 -11.80 0.89
C VAL A 211 2.86 -12.72 1.62
N MET A 212 2.91 -12.73 2.95
CA MET A 212 1.99 -13.48 3.78
C MET A 212 1.26 -12.53 4.73
N SER A 213 -0.06 -12.58 4.72
CA SER A 213 -0.96 -11.81 5.60
C SER A 213 -1.98 -12.74 6.25
N ALA A 214 -2.72 -12.28 7.25
CA ALA A 214 -3.89 -13.04 7.67
C ALA A 214 -4.98 -12.96 6.60
N GLY A 215 -5.67 -14.07 6.39
CA GLY A 215 -6.79 -14.13 5.47
C GLY A 215 -8.06 -13.54 6.07
N LYS A 216 -9.07 -13.41 5.20
CA LYS A 216 -10.39 -12.83 5.50
C LYS A 216 -11.14 -13.59 6.59
N GLU A 217 -10.93 -14.90 6.68
CA GLU A 217 -11.58 -15.76 7.67
C GLU A 217 -10.75 -15.88 8.94
N LYS A 218 -11.42 -16.16 10.05
CA LYS A 218 -10.76 -16.35 11.33
C LYS A 218 -9.77 -17.52 11.22
N ASP A 219 -8.56 -17.31 11.71
CA ASP A 219 -7.45 -18.28 11.70
C ASP A 219 -6.98 -18.69 10.28
N SER A 220 -7.33 -17.91 9.26
CA SER A 220 -6.84 -18.09 7.89
C SER A 220 -5.60 -17.23 7.62
N VAL A 221 -4.82 -17.65 6.62
CA VAL A 221 -3.62 -16.95 6.13
C VAL A 221 -3.78 -16.77 4.62
N GLN A 222 -3.48 -15.59 4.12
CA GLN A 222 -3.37 -15.31 2.69
C GLN A 222 -1.90 -15.21 2.32
N ILE A 223 -1.50 -15.93 1.27
CA ILE A 223 -0.14 -15.92 0.74
C ILE A 223 -0.22 -15.48 -0.72
N THR A 224 0.53 -14.44 -1.08
CA THR A 224 0.71 -13.97 -2.45
C THR A 224 2.15 -14.22 -2.84
N VAL A 225 2.36 -14.81 -4.02
CA VAL A 225 3.71 -15.10 -4.56
C VAL A 225 3.79 -14.52 -5.96
N GLY A 226 4.82 -13.73 -6.23
CA GLY A 226 5.15 -13.25 -7.57
C GLY A 226 6.13 -14.20 -8.23
N LEU A 227 5.76 -14.77 -9.36
CA LEU A 227 6.56 -15.72 -10.11
C LEU A 227 6.72 -15.23 -11.54
N LYS A 228 7.94 -15.35 -12.06
CA LYS A 228 8.24 -15.17 -13.49
C LYS A 228 7.91 -16.41 -14.32
N GLU A 229 7.76 -17.54 -13.64
CA GLU A 229 7.69 -18.89 -14.20
C GLU A 229 6.25 -19.33 -14.47
N ASP A 230 6.11 -20.43 -15.22
CA ASP A 230 4.83 -21.03 -15.58
C ASP A 230 4.00 -21.38 -14.34
N MET A 231 2.86 -20.71 -14.19
CA MET A 231 1.91 -20.93 -13.09
C MET A 231 1.45 -22.38 -12.99
N GLU A 232 1.40 -23.14 -14.10
CA GLU A 232 1.01 -24.55 -14.08
C GLU A 232 2.03 -25.41 -13.32
N ALA A 233 3.32 -25.15 -13.49
CA ALA A 233 4.38 -25.86 -12.78
C ALA A 233 4.37 -25.54 -11.28
N PHE A 234 4.10 -24.28 -10.92
CA PHE A 234 3.96 -23.87 -9.53
C PHE A 234 2.75 -24.54 -8.86
N ILE A 235 1.58 -24.53 -9.50
CA ILE A 235 0.36 -25.14 -8.96
C ILE A 235 0.61 -26.62 -8.65
N HIS A 236 1.21 -27.36 -9.58
CA HIS A 236 1.50 -28.77 -9.39
C HIS A 236 2.45 -29.02 -8.19
N ALA A 237 3.51 -28.23 -8.07
CA ALA A 237 4.44 -28.34 -6.94
C ALA A 237 3.80 -27.93 -5.60
N PHE A 238 3.00 -26.87 -5.60
CA PHE A 238 2.34 -26.33 -4.42
C PHE A 238 1.27 -27.29 -3.89
N GLU A 239 0.42 -27.83 -4.76
CA GLU A 239 -0.59 -28.83 -4.39
C GLU A 239 0.06 -30.13 -3.89
N GLY A 240 1.13 -30.59 -4.54
CA GLY A 240 1.92 -31.73 -4.07
C GLY A 240 2.48 -31.51 -2.66
N GLY A 241 3.05 -30.33 -2.41
CA GLY A 241 3.54 -29.92 -1.09
C GLY A 241 2.42 -29.87 -0.03
N LEU A 242 1.29 -29.23 -0.33
CA LEU A 242 0.14 -29.17 0.58
C LEU A 242 -0.41 -30.56 0.93
N ASN A 243 -0.47 -31.47 -0.04
CA ASN A 243 -0.94 -32.82 0.20
C ASN A 243 0.03 -33.65 1.05
N SER A 244 1.34 -33.36 0.98
CA SER A 244 2.34 -33.98 1.84
C SER A 244 2.24 -33.54 3.31
N LEU A 245 1.75 -32.33 3.56
CA LEU A 245 1.55 -31.77 4.91
C LEU A 245 0.28 -32.28 5.61
N LYS A 246 -0.58 -33.02 4.90
CA LYS A 246 -1.80 -33.63 5.43
C LYS A 246 -1.60 -35.06 5.95
N GLN A 247 -0.38 -35.59 5.92
CA GLN A 247 0.02 -36.87 6.52
C GLN A 247 0.59 -36.66 7.92
#